data_AF-A0A7C3WN05-F1
#
_entry.id   AF-A0A7C3WN05-F1
#
_cell.length_a   1.000
_cell.length_b   1.000
_cell.length_c   1.000
_cell.angle_alpha   90.00
_cell.angle_beta   90.00
_cell.angle_gamma   90.00
#
_symmetry.space_group_name_H-M   'P 1'
#
loop_
_entity.id
_entity.type
_entity.pdbx_description
1 polymer ?
#
loop_
_entity_poly.entity_id
_entity_poly.type
_entity_poly.pdbx_seq_one_letter_code
_entity_poly.pdbx_strand_id
1 'polypeptide(L)'
;MEEGIPVVSIVGRPNVGKSVLFNRIAGEEKAIVADEPGVTRDPLVHLCEYEGKFFYLIDSAGYGLNDDFSELVKEKIDEVIEISDLILFVVDGRSELTSLDFEFAEILRKSGKKIILVVNKMEGRIDSEIHLSPFTVLGLGEPFPISAIHKQNITELIEKILSLIPNVEIEKEEKLIKFAFIGRPNSGKSSLVNALIGKYRNIVSEIPGTTRDTVDIIWEFNEKKYMILDTPGLRRPSRIEEELEELSVRKTLNTIKRLDVAIMVIDLSVGIREQEKRILHYIEDKGKSCLIVFNKTDLFPSLKERREFEKIVPSLISPFDYFPFIFTSALTGYNVKKIIPWVDKLYELSHMRIPTSQINVAIQEALSRVSFSKKGKSLKIYYATQVETAPPKIVFFVNEPEIMNKNVQKYFEKFIRNYFSWTGTPIKIEVRKRE
;
A
#
# COMPACT_ATOMS: atom_id res chain seq x y z
N MET A 1 -7.67 -13.90 4.40
CA MET A 1 -6.73 -14.04 5.54
C MET A 1 -5.60 -14.94 5.06
N GLU A 2 -4.35 -14.56 5.29
CA GLU A 2 -3.18 -15.40 5.00
C GLU A 2 -3.25 -16.67 5.86
N GLU A 3 -2.86 -17.82 5.29
CA GLU A 3 -2.89 -19.10 6.00
C GLU A 3 -1.89 -19.11 7.15
N GLY A 4 -2.32 -19.60 8.30
CA GLY A 4 -1.47 -19.77 9.49
C GLY A 4 -1.45 -18.59 10.45
N ILE A 5 -1.98 -17.42 10.12
CA ILE A 5 -2.10 -16.29 11.06
C ILE A 5 -3.31 -16.53 12.00
N PRO A 6 -3.15 -16.40 13.33
CA PRO A 6 -4.23 -16.58 14.29
C PRO A 6 -5.39 -15.61 14.06
N VAL A 7 -6.62 -16.06 14.29
CA VAL A 7 -7.84 -15.24 14.20
C VAL A 7 -8.41 -14.98 15.60
N VAL A 8 -8.58 -13.70 15.92
CA VAL A 8 -9.17 -13.17 17.15
C VAL A 8 -10.50 -12.52 16.83
N SER A 9 -11.61 -13.06 17.32
CA SER A 9 -12.95 -12.51 17.03
C SER A 9 -13.59 -11.86 18.24
N ILE A 10 -14.22 -10.70 18.03
CA ILE A 10 -14.98 -9.97 19.05
C ILE A 10 -16.45 -10.35 18.93
N VAL A 11 -16.98 -10.98 19.98
CA VAL A 11 -18.37 -11.48 20.04
C VAL A 11 -19.08 -10.87 21.24
N GLY A 12 -20.40 -10.71 21.15
CA GLY A 12 -21.23 -10.20 22.25
C GLY A 12 -22.53 -9.59 21.72
N ARG A 13 -23.49 -9.34 22.62
CA ARG A 13 -24.78 -8.75 22.26
C ARG A 13 -24.64 -7.32 21.67
N PRO A 14 -25.68 -6.75 21.07
CA PRO A 14 -25.66 -5.36 20.60
C PRO A 14 -25.28 -4.35 21.69
N ASN A 15 -24.66 -3.25 21.28
CA ASN A 15 -24.38 -2.08 22.12
C ASN A 15 -23.43 -2.28 23.33
N VAL A 16 -22.76 -3.43 23.46
CA VAL A 16 -21.69 -3.67 24.47
C VAL A 16 -20.38 -2.95 24.16
N GLY A 17 -20.23 -2.40 22.95
CA GLY A 17 -19.06 -1.62 22.52
C GLY A 17 -18.01 -2.40 21.71
N LYS A 18 -18.40 -3.49 21.05
CA LYS A 18 -17.52 -4.30 20.17
C LYS A 18 -16.75 -3.47 19.14
N SER A 19 -17.46 -2.65 18.35
CA SER A 19 -16.83 -1.84 17.30
C SER A 19 -15.92 -0.74 17.85
N VAL A 20 -16.17 -0.25 19.06
CA VAL A 20 -15.25 0.68 19.72
C VAL A 20 -13.97 -0.06 20.11
N LEU A 21 -14.09 -1.26 20.70
CA LEU A 21 -12.94 -2.11 21.03
C LEU A 21 -12.14 -2.51 19.79
N PHE A 22 -12.82 -2.94 18.72
CA PHE A 22 -12.21 -3.25 17.43
C PHE A 22 -11.32 -2.10 16.94
N ASN A 23 -11.88 -0.89 16.87
CA ASN A 23 -11.15 0.28 16.41
C ASN A 23 -10.00 0.69 17.34
N ARG A 24 -10.08 0.35 18.64
CA ARG A 24 -8.96 0.60 19.58
C ARG A 24 -7.81 -0.34 19.32
N ILE A 25 -8.08 -1.63 19.17
CA ILE A 25 -7.04 -2.63 18.88
C ILE A 25 -6.49 -2.39 17.46
N ALA A 26 -7.34 -2.25 16.45
CA ALA A 26 -6.91 -1.98 15.07
C ALA A 26 -6.14 -0.66 14.90
N GLY A 27 -6.49 0.38 15.68
CA GLY A 27 -5.96 1.75 15.52
C GLY A 27 -4.69 2.08 16.30
N GLU A 28 -4.15 1.18 17.12
CA GLU A 28 -2.84 1.37 17.78
C GLU A 28 -1.65 1.06 16.86
N GLU A 29 -1.93 0.66 15.61
CA GLU A 29 -0.92 0.30 14.61
C GLU A 29 -0.80 1.24 13.42
N LYS A 30 0.39 1.19 12.80
CA LYS A 30 0.64 1.73 11.46
C LYS A 30 -0.01 0.82 10.42
N ALA A 31 -1.23 1.17 10.06
CA ALA A 31 -2.09 0.35 9.22
C ALA A 31 -1.46 -0.10 7.87
N ILE A 32 -1.52 -1.40 7.59
CA ILE A 32 -1.76 -1.91 6.24
C ILE A 32 -3.26 -2.19 6.17
N VAL A 33 -4.00 -1.20 5.67
CA VAL A 33 -5.45 -1.31 5.49
C VAL A 33 -5.72 -2.18 4.27
N ALA A 34 -6.27 -3.38 4.47
CA ALA A 34 -7.11 -4.00 3.47
C ALA A 34 -8.54 -3.63 3.84
N ASP A 35 -9.07 -2.53 3.29
CA ASP A 35 -10.51 -2.26 3.32
C ASP A 35 -10.88 -1.16 2.31
N GLU A 36 -11.85 -1.48 1.45
CA GLU A 36 -12.72 -0.51 0.79
C GLU A 36 -13.92 -0.24 1.71
N PRO A 37 -14.18 1.02 2.12
CA PRO A 37 -15.37 1.33 2.89
C PRO A 37 -16.57 1.57 1.98
N GLY A 38 -17.60 0.73 2.13
CA GLY A 38 -18.93 0.97 1.56
C GLY A 38 -19.76 -0.30 1.43
N VAL A 39 -21.02 -0.23 1.88
CA VAL A 39 -22.13 -1.20 1.79
C VAL A 39 -22.09 -2.45 2.70
N THR A 40 -22.92 -2.41 3.76
CA THR A 40 -23.68 -3.49 4.44
C THR A 40 -23.14 -4.94 4.49
N ARG A 41 -23.04 -5.44 5.75
CA ARG A 41 -23.27 -6.83 6.23
C ARG A 41 -22.13 -7.88 6.22
N ASP A 42 -20.89 -7.47 6.01
CA ASP A 42 -19.73 -8.39 6.14
C ASP A 42 -18.90 -8.09 7.41
N PRO A 43 -18.25 -9.09 8.04
CA PRO A 43 -17.36 -8.89 9.16
C PRO A 43 -16.19 -7.97 8.81
N LEU A 44 -15.92 -6.98 9.67
CA LEU A 44 -14.71 -6.17 9.56
C LEU A 44 -13.51 -7.03 9.98
N VAL A 45 -12.52 -7.17 9.11
CA VAL A 45 -11.30 -7.95 9.35
C VAL A 45 -10.09 -7.02 9.28
N HIS A 46 -9.25 -7.02 10.32
CA HIS A 46 -8.05 -6.19 10.38
C HIS A 46 -6.84 -7.04 10.78
N LEU A 47 -5.68 -6.86 10.13
CA LEU A 47 -4.43 -7.52 10.54
C LEU A 47 -3.73 -6.67 11.60
N CYS A 48 -3.35 -7.27 12.74
CA CYS A 48 -2.67 -6.63 13.86
C CYS A 48 -1.23 -7.20 14.04
N GLU A 49 -0.22 -6.36 14.33
CA GLU A 49 1.22 -6.62 14.59
C GLU A 49 1.67 -6.22 16.03
N TYR A 50 1.24 -6.99 17.02
CA TYR A 50 1.68 -6.99 18.42
C TYR A 50 3.11 -7.46 18.69
N GLU A 51 4.09 -6.58 18.95
CA GLU A 51 5.46 -6.99 19.37
C GLU A 51 6.12 -7.96 18.38
N GLY A 52 5.83 -7.78 17.08
CA GLY A 52 6.28 -8.67 16.01
C GLY A 52 5.45 -9.96 15.83
N LYS A 53 4.40 -10.16 16.64
CA LYS A 53 3.41 -11.22 16.47
C LYS A 53 2.21 -10.71 15.70
N PHE A 54 1.65 -11.55 14.84
CA PHE A 54 0.53 -11.18 13.98
C PHE A 54 -0.75 -11.92 14.36
N PHE A 55 -1.90 -11.26 14.20
CA PHE A 55 -3.22 -11.90 14.24
C PHE A 55 -4.26 -11.10 13.45
N TYR A 56 -5.28 -11.77 12.92
CA TYR A 56 -6.46 -11.11 12.37
C TYR A 56 -7.47 -10.81 13.47
N LEU A 57 -7.92 -9.56 13.56
CA LEU A 57 -9.01 -9.14 14.42
C LEU A 57 -10.31 -9.07 13.61
N ILE A 58 -11.39 -9.67 14.11
CA ILE A 58 -12.70 -9.69 13.45
C ILE A 58 -13.76 -9.06 14.36
N ASP A 59 -14.55 -8.09 13.87
CA ASP A 59 -15.76 -7.60 14.57
C ASP A 59 -17.00 -8.38 14.11
N SER A 60 -17.60 -9.15 15.03
CA SER A 60 -18.81 -9.90 14.74
C SER A 60 -20.06 -9.02 14.56
N ALA A 61 -19.98 -7.70 14.78
CA ALA A 61 -21.10 -6.79 14.55
C ALA A 61 -21.60 -6.77 13.09
N GLY A 62 -20.73 -7.08 12.12
CA GLY A 62 -21.09 -7.22 10.70
C GLY A 62 -22.12 -8.33 10.42
N TYR A 63 -22.20 -9.33 11.30
CA TYR A 63 -23.10 -10.47 11.17
C TYR A 63 -24.58 -10.16 11.49
N GLY A 64 -24.96 -8.94 11.87
CA GLY A 64 -26.38 -8.60 12.04
C GLY A 64 -27.07 -9.31 13.20
N LEU A 65 -26.38 -9.38 14.34
CA LEU A 65 -26.94 -9.78 15.64
C LEU A 65 -27.91 -8.66 16.07
N ASN A 66 -29.18 -8.71 15.67
CA ASN A 66 -30.23 -7.83 16.21
C ASN A 66 -30.94 -8.52 17.38
N ASP A 67 -31.70 -7.77 18.17
CA ASP A 67 -32.20 -8.06 19.53
C ASP A 67 -33.01 -9.37 19.75
N ASP A 68 -33.23 -10.19 18.72
CA ASP A 68 -33.85 -11.52 18.81
C ASP A 68 -32.82 -12.64 18.58
N PHE A 69 -32.70 -13.57 19.53
CA PHE A 69 -31.87 -14.78 19.41
C PHE A 69 -32.54 -15.80 18.49
N SER A 70 -32.55 -15.48 17.20
CA SER A 70 -33.05 -16.35 16.13
C SER A 70 -32.06 -17.47 15.79
N GLU A 71 -32.50 -18.53 15.11
CA GLU A 71 -31.61 -19.59 14.59
C GLU A 71 -30.48 -19.00 13.72
N LEU A 72 -30.76 -17.93 12.96
CA LEU A 72 -29.77 -17.17 12.19
C LEU A 72 -28.65 -16.54 13.03
N VAL A 73 -28.93 -16.17 14.29
CA VAL A 73 -27.91 -15.64 15.20
C VAL A 73 -26.97 -16.75 15.65
N LYS A 74 -27.50 -17.95 15.92
CA LYS A 74 -26.70 -19.12 16.30
C LYS A 74 -25.77 -19.57 15.18
N GLU A 75 -26.28 -19.72 13.97
CA GLU A 75 -25.46 -20.11 12.80
C GLU A 75 -24.26 -19.18 12.61
N LYS A 76 -24.47 -17.87 12.75
CA LYS A 76 -23.41 -16.87 12.60
C LYS A 76 -22.40 -16.89 13.74
N ILE A 77 -22.82 -17.21 14.95
CA ILE A 77 -21.90 -17.43 16.08
C ILE A 77 -21.06 -18.67 15.82
N ASP A 78 -21.65 -19.74 15.31
CA ASP A 78 -20.95 -20.98 14.99
C ASP A 78 -19.91 -20.76 13.89
N GLU A 79 -20.23 -19.99 12.83
CA GLU A 79 -19.26 -19.57 11.80
C GLU A 79 -18.08 -18.80 12.41
N VAL A 80 -18.35 -17.82 13.27
CA VAL A 80 -17.30 -17.05 13.95
C VAL A 80 -16.45 -17.95 14.84
N ILE A 81 -17.07 -18.88 15.57
CA ILE A 81 -16.36 -19.85 16.42
C ILE A 81 -15.45 -20.73 15.58
N GLU A 82 -15.92 -21.24 14.45
CA GLU A 82 -15.17 -22.16 13.58
C GLU A 82 -13.85 -21.52 13.14
N ILE A 83 -13.91 -20.29 12.63
CA ILE A 83 -12.76 -19.56 12.10
C ILE A 83 -11.82 -18.97 13.17
N SER A 84 -12.27 -18.85 14.43
CA SER A 84 -11.51 -18.15 15.48
C SER A 84 -10.56 -19.07 16.23
N ASP A 85 -9.34 -18.62 16.48
CA ASP A 85 -8.41 -19.24 17.42
C ASP A 85 -8.60 -18.73 18.86
N LEU A 86 -9.05 -17.49 18.99
CA LEU A 86 -9.36 -16.82 20.26
C LEU A 86 -10.63 -15.98 20.13
N ILE A 87 -11.49 -16.01 21.14
CA ILE A 87 -12.73 -15.22 21.16
C ILE A 87 -12.70 -14.21 22.32
N LEU A 88 -12.93 -12.94 22.01
CA LEU A 88 -13.18 -11.88 22.97
C LEU A 88 -14.69 -11.75 23.17
N PHE A 89 -15.22 -12.32 24.25
CA PHE A 89 -16.64 -12.21 24.57
C PHE A 89 -16.90 -10.96 25.39
N VAL A 90 -17.48 -9.94 24.77
CA VAL A 90 -17.66 -8.61 25.33
C VAL A 90 -19.06 -8.45 25.95
N VAL A 91 -19.09 -8.06 27.22
CA VAL A 91 -20.30 -7.70 27.97
C VAL A 91 -20.21 -6.25 28.45
N ASP A 92 -21.35 -5.66 28.83
CA ASP A 92 -21.44 -4.27 29.31
C ASP A 92 -21.47 -4.22 30.85
N GLY A 93 -20.40 -3.69 31.46
CA GLY A 93 -20.22 -3.51 32.90
C GLY A 93 -21.06 -2.41 33.56
N ARG A 94 -21.90 -1.70 32.81
CA ARG A 94 -22.87 -0.73 33.35
C ARG A 94 -24.27 -1.33 33.51
N SER A 95 -24.55 -2.45 32.86
CA SER A 95 -25.84 -3.11 32.86
C SER A 95 -25.76 -4.49 33.49
N GLU A 96 -26.90 -5.00 33.97
CA GLU A 96 -27.02 -6.39 34.36
C GLU A 96 -26.89 -7.34 33.15
N LEU A 97 -26.52 -8.59 33.44
CA LEU A 97 -26.47 -9.65 32.43
C LEU A 97 -27.87 -9.96 31.91
N THR A 98 -27.97 -10.10 30.60
CA THR A 98 -29.22 -10.41 29.91
C THR A 98 -29.27 -11.91 29.57
N SER A 99 -30.46 -12.43 29.22
CA SER A 99 -30.61 -13.81 28.72
C SER A 99 -29.69 -14.10 27.54
N LEU A 100 -29.53 -13.13 26.63
CA LEU A 100 -28.60 -13.22 25.51
C LEU A 100 -27.17 -13.46 25.97
N ASP A 101 -26.70 -12.76 27.01
CA ASP A 101 -25.33 -12.95 27.52
C ASP A 101 -25.11 -14.38 28.04
N PHE A 102 -26.12 -14.97 28.71
CA PHE A 102 -26.08 -16.36 29.16
C PHE A 102 -26.10 -17.37 28.00
N GLU A 103 -26.91 -17.12 26.97
CA GLU A 103 -27.01 -17.96 25.78
C GLU A 103 -25.71 -17.95 24.96
N PHE A 104 -25.13 -16.78 24.71
CA PHE A 104 -23.80 -16.66 24.10
C PHE A 104 -22.76 -17.41 24.92
N ALA A 105 -22.75 -17.22 26.24
CA ALA A 105 -21.79 -17.90 27.10
C ALA A 105 -21.95 -19.42 27.08
N GLU A 106 -23.17 -19.94 26.97
CA GLU A 106 -23.40 -21.39 26.84
C GLU A 106 -22.84 -21.96 25.53
N ILE A 107 -23.07 -21.29 24.41
CA ILE A 107 -22.52 -21.70 23.11
C ILE A 107 -20.99 -21.67 23.16
N LEU A 108 -20.42 -20.56 23.64
CA LEU A 108 -18.98 -20.38 23.74
C LEU A 108 -18.34 -21.43 24.66
N ARG A 109 -18.94 -21.76 25.81
CA ARG A 109 -18.44 -22.84 26.69
C ARG A 109 -18.36 -24.19 25.97
N LYS A 110 -19.32 -24.51 25.10
CA LYS A 110 -19.36 -25.78 24.35
C LYS A 110 -18.38 -25.80 23.17
N SER A 111 -17.91 -24.65 22.70
CA SER A 111 -17.04 -24.53 21.53
C SER A 111 -15.63 -25.12 21.70
N GLY A 112 -15.13 -25.22 22.94
CA GLY A 112 -13.75 -25.62 23.22
C GLY A 112 -12.68 -24.61 22.80
N LYS A 113 -13.06 -23.44 22.26
CA LYS A 113 -12.13 -22.36 21.89
C LYS A 113 -11.63 -21.62 23.14
N LYS A 114 -10.46 -20.98 23.01
CA LYS A 114 -9.96 -20.07 24.06
C LYS A 114 -10.83 -18.81 24.07
N ILE A 115 -11.25 -18.38 25.26
CA ILE A 115 -12.17 -17.25 25.42
C ILE A 115 -11.60 -16.28 26.46
N ILE A 116 -11.66 -14.98 26.17
CA ILE A 116 -11.47 -13.91 27.16
C ILE A 116 -12.83 -13.26 27.38
N LEU A 117 -13.37 -13.36 28.59
CA LEU A 117 -14.54 -12.59 29.00
C LEU A 117 -14.11 -11.14 29.23
N VAL A 118 -14.55 -10.22 28.39
CA VAL A 118 -14.20 -8.79 28.44
C VAL A 118 -15.39 -7.99 28.98
N VAL A 119 -15.23 -7.35 30.13
CA VAL A 119 -16.25 -6.48 30.73
C VAL A 119 -15.94 -5.04 30.35
N ASN A 120 -16.64 -4.53 29.34
CA ASN A 120 -16.42 -3.19 28.82
C ASN A 120 -17.23 -2.14 29.62
N LYS A 121 -16.91 -0.86 29.45
CA LYS A 121 -17.56 0.28 30.12
C LYS A 121 -17.37 0.29 31.66
N MET A 122 -16.18 -0.12 32.10
CA MET A 122 -15.78 -0.17 33.51
C MET A 122 -15.12 1.12 34.01
N GLU A 123 -15.47 2.28 33.44
CA GLU A 123 -14.85 3.56 33.83
C GLU A 123 -14.92 3.79 35.34
N GLY A 124 -13.78 4.09 35.95
CA GLY A 124 -13.66 4.33 37.40
C GLY A 124 -13.86 3.09 38.27
N ARG A 125 -13.99 1.89 37.68
CA ARG A 125 -14.32 0.63 38.37
C ARG A 125 -13.44 -0.55 37.93
N ILE A 126 -12.37 -0.29 37.18
CA ILE A 126 -11.52 -1.33 36.57
C ILE A 126 -10.91 -2.24 37.63
N ASP A 127 -10.44 -1.70 38.74
CA ASP A 127 -9.81 -2.47 39.83
C ASP A 127 -10.82 -3.00 40.87
N SER A 128 -12.12 -2.90 40.60
CA SER A 128 -13.15 -3.25 41.58
C SER A 128 -13.65 -4.69 41.43
N GLU A 129 -13.14 -5.58 42.27
CA GLU A 129 -13.60 -6.98 42.34
C GLU A 129 -15.11 -7.09 42.60
N ILE A 130 -15.66 -6.20 43.44
CA ILE A 130 -17.10 -6.17 43.74
C ILE A 130 -17.92 -5.93 42.47
N HIS A 131 -17.45 -5.07 41.56
CA HIS A 131 -18.14 -4.79 40.31
C HIS A 131 -17.92 -5.87 39.24
N LEU A 132 -16.85 -6.67 39.34
CA LEU A 132 -16.55 -7.76 38.40
C LEU A 132 -17.18 -9.10 38.79
N SER A 133 -17.35 -9.35 40.09
CA SER A 133 -17.91 -10.58 40.65
C SER A 133 -19.21 -11.05 39.97
N PRO A 134 -20.19 -10.18 39.66
CA PRO A 134 -21.43 -10.59 38.99
C PRO A 134 -21.22 -11.28 37.62
N PHE A 135 -20.13 -10.98 36.92
CA PHE A 135 -19.86 -11.52 35.58
C PHE A 135 -19.23 -12.93 35.61
N THR A 136 -18.71 -13.36 36.76
CA THR A 136 -18.12 -14.70 36.93
C THR A 136 -19.13 -15.83 36.73
N VAL A 137 -20.42 -15.54 36.94
CA VAL A 137 -21.53 -16.48 36.74
C VAL A 137 -21.62 -17.02 35.30
N LEU A 138 -21.04 -16.31 34.33
CA LEU A 138 -20.96 -16.76 32.94
C LEU A 138 -20.02 -17.97 32.75
N GLY A 139 -19.18 -18.30 33.73
CA GLY A 139 -18.36 -19.51 33.70
C GLY A 139 -17.33 -19.55 32.56
N LEU A 140 -16.82 -18.39 32.15
CA LEU A 140 -15.85 -18.22 31.05
C LEU A 140 -14.45 -17.80 31.56
N GLY A 141 -14.14 -18.09 32.82
CA GLY A 141 -12.91 -17.66 33.49
C GLY A 141 -13.04 -16.28 34.14
N GLU A 142 -11.90 -15.70 34.52
CA GLU A 142 -11.86 -14.40 35.18
C GLU A 142 -12.23 -13.25 34.21
N PRO A 143 -13.23 -12.40 34.57
CA PRO A 143 -13.63 -11.26 33.75
C PRO A 143 -12.49 -10.24 33.63
N PHE A 144 -12.22 -9.77 32.42
CA PHE A 144 -11.19 -8.78 32.12
C PHE A 144 -11.82 -7.39 31.95
N PRO A 145 -11.65 -6.46 32.91
CA PRO A 145 -12.26 -5.13 32.87
C PRO A 145 -11.56 -4.22 31.86
N ILE A 146 -12.33 -3.50 31.03
CA ILE A 146 -11.80 -2.45 30.15
C ILE A 146 -12.72 -1.22 30.10
N SER A 147 -12.17 -0.10 29.64
CA SER A 147 -12.95 0.97 29.01
C SER A 147 -12.42 1.25 27.61
N ALA A 148 -13.10 0.72 26.59
CA ALA A 148 -12.73 0.95 25.20
C ALA A 148 -12.82 2.43 24.81
N ILE A 149 -13.79 3.18 25.36
CA ILE A 149 -13.98 4.59 25.00
C ILE A 149 -12.86 5.47 25.61
N HIS A 150 -12.44 5.19 26.84
CA HIS A 150 -11.38 5.92 27.55
C HIS A 150 -9.98 5.29 27.44
N LYS A 151 -9.82 4.22 26.66
CA LYS A 151 -8.54 3.50 26.45
C LYS A 151 -7.90 2.97 27.75
N GLN A 152 -8.72 2.51 28.68
CA GLN A 152 -8.21 1.94 29.92
C GLN A 152 -8.14 0.42 29.81
N ASN A 153 -7.02 -0.15 30.26
CA ASN A 153 -6.72 -1.59 30.29
C ASN A 153 -6.68 -2.27 28.90
N ILE A 154 -6.44 -1.50 27.83
CA ILE A 154 -6.40 -2.01 26.45
C ILE A 154 -5.07 -2.68 26.13
N THR A 155 -3.96 -2.09 26.59
CA THR A 155 -2.62 -2.66 26.40
C THR A 155 -2.50 -4.01 27.10
N GLU A 156 -3.02 -4.10 28.32
CA GLU A 156 -3.05 -5.32 29.13
C GLU A 156 -3.97 -6.39 28.50
N LEU A 157 -5.07 -5.98 27.85
CA LEU A 157 -5.91 -6.89 27.07
C LEU A 157 -5.13 -7.44 25.85
N ILE A 158 -4.38 -6.59 25.15
CA ILE A 158 -3.54 -6.98 24.01
C ILE A 158 -2.46 -7.96 24.48
N GLU A 159 -1.75 -7.67 25.56
CA GLU A 159 -0.75 -8.59 26.15
C GLU A 159 -1.38 -9.95 26.47
N LYS A 160 -2.58 -9.96 27.05
CA LYS A 160 -3.34 -11.20 27.31
C LYS A 160 -3.68 -11.94 26.01
N ILE A 161 -4.09 -11.24 24.94
CA ILE A 161 -4.31 -11.83 23.61
C ILE A 161 -3.03 -12.48 23.09
N LEU A 162 -1.90 -11.75 23.09
CA LEU A 162 -0.60 -12.21 22.60
C LEU A 162 -0.05 -13.42 23.38
N SER A 163 -0.48 -13.58 24.64
CA SER A 163 -0.12 -14.73 25.48
C SER A 163 -0.91 -16.01 25.13
N LEU A 164 -2.08 -15.87 24.49
CA LEU A 164 -3.00 -16.98 24.22
C LEU A 164 -2.99 -17.45 22.77
N ILE A 165 -2.60 -16.60 21.83
CA ILE A 165 -2.43 -16.97 20.41
C ILE A 165 -1.06 -17.60 20.15
N PRO A 166 -0.94 -18.53 19.18
CA PRO A 166 0.37 -19.05 18.81
C PRO A 166 1.22 -17.91 18.21
N ASN A 167 2.52 -17.92 18.50
CA ASN A 167 3.44 -16.99 17.90
C ASN A 167 3.68 -17.41 16.45
N VAL A 168 3.19 -16.61 15.51
CA VAL A 168 3.42 -16.81 14.07
C VAL A 168 4.25 -15.65 13.61
N GLU A 169 5.54 -15.90 13.42
CA GLU A 169 6.42 -14.98 12.72
C GLU A 169 6.00 -15.03 11.25
N ILE A 170 5.39 -13.95 10.75
CA ILE A 170 5.29 -13.75 9.31
C ILE A 170 6.73 -13.47 8.85
N GLU A 171 7.35 -14.43 8.17
CA GLU A 171 8.49 -14.12 7.33
C GLU A 171 7.99 -13.08 6.32
N LYS A 172 8.26 -11.79 6.58
CA LYS A 172 8.06 -10.74 5.60
C LYS A 172 8.87 -11.20 4.39
N GLU A 173 8.20 -11.68 3.33
CA GLU A 173 8.87 -11.87 2.04
C GLU A 173 9.71 -10.63 1.81
N GLU A 174 11.03 -10.78 1.67
CA GLU A 174 11.90 -9.65 1.35
C GLU A 174 11.37 -9.06 0.04
N LYS A 175 10.58 -7.97 0.13
CA LYS A 175 10.00 -7.31 -1.04
C LYS A 175 11.15 -6.68 -1.82
N LEU A 176 11.64 -7.44 -2.79
CA LEU A 176 12.66 -7.01 -3.73
C LEU A 176 12.08 -5.87 -4.57
N ILE A 177 12.71 -4.69 -4.52
CA ILE A 177 12.36 -3.60 -5.41
C ILE A 177 12.75 -4.02 -6.82
N LYS A 178 11.75 -4.12 -7.71
CA LYS A 178 11.93 -4.53 -9.10
C LYS A 178 12.17 -3.30 -9.95
N PHE A 179 13.29 -3.23 -10.66
CA PHE A 179 13.55 -2.17 -11.61
C PHE A 179 14.18 -2.67 -12.90
N ALA A 180 14.06 -1.89 -13.97
CA ALA A 180 14.62 -2.26 -15.27
C ALA A 180 15.15 -1.03 -16.00
N PHE A 181 16.22 -1.24 -16.78
CA PHE A 181 16.72 -0.24 -17.70
C PHE A 181 15.95 -0.32 -19.01
N ILE A 182 15.19 0.73 -19.33
CA ILE A 182 14.31 0.81 -20.48
C ILE A 182 14.86 1.86 -21.46
N GLY A 183 14.72 1.62 -22.75
CA GLY A 183 15.12 2.58 -23.78
C GLY A 183 15.51 1.89 -25.07
N ARG A 184 15.74 2.69 -26.12
CA ARG A 184 16.11 2.19 -27.45
C ARG A 184 17.35 1.29 -27.46
N PRO A 185 17.54 0.44 -28.47
CA PRO A 185 18.81 -0.25 -28.69
C PRO A 185 20.01 0.72 -28.67
N ASN A 186 21.15 0.26 -28.17
CA ASN A 186 22.41 1.04 -28.12
C ASN A 186 22.38 2.35 -27.30
N SER A 187 21.35 2.62 -26.48
CA SER A 187 21.36 3.78 -25.56
C SER A 187 22.35 3.67 -24.39
N GLY A 188 23.01 2.52 -24.26
CA GLY A 188 23.96 2.24 -23.19
C GLY A 188 23.35 1.58 -21.95
N LYS A 189 22.18 0.94 -22.07
CA LYS A 189 21.53 0.18 -20.98
C LYS A 189 22.45 -0.87 -20.37
N SER A 190 22.98 -1.80 -21.17
CA SER A 190 23.88 -2.86 -20.69
C SER A 190 25.17 -2.28 -20.10
N SER A 191 25.71 -1.20 -20.67
CA SER A 191 26.87 -0.50 -20.10
C SER A 191 26.56 0.11 -18.73
N LEU A 192 25.37 0.70 -18.55
CA LEU A 192 24.93 1.24 -17.26
C LEU A 192 24.71 0.13 -16.23
N VAL A 193 24.08 -0.98 -16.61
CA VAL A 193 23.92 -2.17 -15.75
C VAL A 193 25.29 -2.67 -15.27
N ASN A 194 26.23 -2.85 -16.20
CA ASN A 194 27.59 -3.30 -15.88
C ASN A 194 28.35 -2.28 -15.00
N ALA A 195 28.20 -0.98 -15.26
CA ALA A 195 28.80 0.06 -14.44
C ALA A 195 28.18 0.15 -13.03
N LEU A 196 26.90 -0.19 -12.90
CA LEU A 196 26.15 -0.17 -11.65
C LEU A 196 26.50 -1.36 -10.76
N ILE A 197 26.43 -2.58 -11.31
CA ILE A 197 26.74 -3.84 -10.60
C ILE A 197 28.26 -3.99 -10.40
N GLY A 198 29.08 -3.39 -11.29
CA GLY A 198 30.51 -3.62 -11.35
C GLY A 198 30.86 -4.98 -11.95
N LYS A 199 32.13 -5.41 -11.83
CA LYS A 199 32.58 -6.77 -12.22
C LYS A 199 32.02 -7.83 -11.26
N TYR A 200 30.72 -8.12 -11.34
CA TYR A 200 30.03 -9.27 -10.70
C TYR A 200 30.12 -9.34 -9.16
N ARG A 201 30.35 -8.22 -8.47
CA ARG A 201 30.29 -8.23 -7.00
C ARG A 201 28.82 -8.15 -6.57
N ASN A 202 28.41 -9.05 -5.68
CA ASN A 202 27.10 -9.05 -5.00
C ASN A 202 25.88 -9.46 -5.84
N ILE A 203 26.06 -10.26 -6.90
CA ILE A 203 24.93 -11.01 -7.48
C ILE A 203 24.65 -12.19 -6.56
N VAL A 204 23.43 -12.25 -6.00
CA VAL A 204 23.03 -13.29 -5.05
C VAL A 204 22.40 -14.48 -5.77
N SER A 205 21.62 -14.21 -6.82
CA SER A 205 20.93 -15.24 -7.59
C SER A 205 20.56 -14.75 -8.99
N GLU A 206 20.47 -15.69 -9.92
CA GLU A 206 19.97 -15.51 -11.29
C GLU A 206 18.68 -16.32 -11.45
N ILE A 207 17.59 -15.67 -11.84
CA ILE A 207 16.30 -16.32 -12.08
C ILE A 207 16.09 -16.40 -13.60
N PRO A 208 15.93 -17.61 -14.17
CA PRO A 208 15.62 -17.77 -15.59
C PRO A 208 14.33 -17.04 -15.95
N GLY A 209 14.38 -16.17 -16.96
CA GLY A 209 13.20 -15.50 -17.50
C GLY A 209 12.32 -16.43 -18.34
N THR A 210 11.08 -16.00 -18.60
CA THR A 210 10.12 -16.75 -19.43
C THR A 210 10.49 -16.82 -20.92
N THR A 211 11.45 -16.00 -21.36
CA THR A 211 12.05 -16.06 -22.71
C THR A 211 13.48 -16.57 -22.61
N ARG A 212 13.88 -17.52 -23.47
CA ARG A 212 15.16 -18.26 -23.42
C ARG A 212 16.44 -17.39 -23.31
N ASP A 213 16.34 -16.08 -23.57
CA ASP A 213 17.46 -15.15 -23.70
C ASP A 213 17.56 -14.06 -22.60
N THR A 214 16.69 -14.08 -21.58
CA THR A 214 16.74 -13.09 -20.47
C THR A 214 16.81 -13.72 -19.09
N VAL A 215 17.51 -13.03 -18.19
CA VAL A 215 17.68 -13.42 -16.78
C VAL A 215 17.31 -12.21 -15.92
N ASP A 216 16.47 -12.45 -14.92
CA ASP A 216 16.20 -11.49 -13.86
C ASP A 216 17.25 -11.71 -12.76
N ILE A 217 17.84 -10.63 -12.23
CA ILE A 217 19.00 -10.73 -11.33
C ILE A 217 18.64 -10.19 -9.96
N ILE A 218 18.90 -10.99 -8.93
CA ILE A 218 18.87 -10.52 -7.55
C ILE A 218 20.26 -9.97 -7.22
N TRP A 219 20.31 -8.66 -6.99
CA TRP A 219 21.53 -7.92 -6.71
C TRP A 219 21.45 -7.27 -5.34
N GLU A 220 22.50 -7.43 -4.55
CA GLU A 220 22.60 -6.84 -3.21
C GLU A 220 23.48 -5.60 -3.23
N PHE A 221 22.93 -4.49 -2.73
CA PHE A 221 23.62 -3.21 -2.62
C PHE A 221 23.30 -2.58 -1.28
N ASN A 222 24.35 -2.26 -0.51
CA ASN A 222 24.24 -1.75 0.86
C ASN A 222 23.27 -2.60 1.72
N GLU A 223 23.46 -3.92 1.72
CA GLU A 223 22.65 -4.90 2.50
C GLU A 223 21.17 -4.98 2.08
N LYS A 224 20.76 -4.27 1.03
CA LYS A 224 19.41 -4.33 0.46
C LYS A 224 19.42 -5.08 -0.86
N LYS A 225 18.47 -5.99 -1.04
CA LYS A 225 18.32 -6.77 -2.27
C LYS A 225 17.36 -6.11 -3.23
N TYR A 226 17.74 -6.09 -4.50
CA TYR A 226 16.98 -5.55 -5.61
C TYR A 226 16.83 -6.61 -6.70
N MET A 227 15.75 -6.54 -7.46
CA MET A 227 15.56 -7.37 -8.64
C MET A 227 15.69 -6.52 -9.90
N ILE A 228 16.74 -6.76 -10.68
CA ILE A 228 16.96 -6.10 -11.96
C ILE A 228 16.33 -6.99 -13.04
N LEU A 229 15.24 -6.51 -13.64
CA LEU A 229 14.53 -7.24 -14.68
C LEU A 229 15.20 -7.04 -16.03
N ASP A 230 15.15 -8.08 -16.86
CA ASP A 230 15.50 -8.03 -18.28
C ASP A 230 16.88 -7.37 -18.50
N THR A 231 17.94 -8.07 -18.05
CA THR A 231 19.33 -7.61 -18.15
C THR A 231 20.05 -8.24 -19.35
N PRO A 232 19.83 -7.75 -20.60
CA PRO A 232 20.57 -8.26 -21.73
C PRO A 232 22.06 -7.93 -21.57
N GLY A 233 22.90 -8.96 -21.55
CA GLY A 233 24.35 -8.83 -21.66
C GLY A 233 25.20 -9.18 -20.44
N LEU A 234 24.61 -9.60 -19.31
CA LEU A 234 25.43 -10.04 -18.16
C LEU A 234 26.05 -11.44 -18.34
N ARG A 235 25.55 -12.24 -19.29
CA ARG A 235 26.02 -13.62 -19.52
C ARG A 235 26.97 -13.84 -20.71
N ARG A 236 27.11 -12.92 -21.68
CA ARG A 236 28.00 -13.16 -22.84
C ARG A 236 28.58 -11.87 -23.45
N PRO A 237 29.91 -11.73 -23.60
CA PRO A 237 30.48 -10.88 -24.62
C PRO A 237 30.39 -11.59 -25.97
N SER A 238 30.00 -10.84 -27.00
CA SER A 238 30.07 -11.15 -28.45
C SER A 238 28.82 -11.71 -29.15
N ARG A 239 28.47 -10.96 -30.21
CA ARG A 239 27.86 -11.38 -31.49
C ARG A 239 26.62 -12.28 -31.39
N ILE A 240 25.44 -11.67 -31.38
CA ILE A 240 24.30 -12.10 -32.20
C ILE A 240 23.50 -10.85 -32.59
N GLU A 241 23.04 -10.90 -33.83
CA GLU A 241 22.37 -9.90 -34.65
C GLU A 241 21.16 -9.22 -33.99
N GLU A 242 20.82 -8.06 -34.54
CA GLU A 242 19.57 -7.33 -34.32
C GLU A 242 18.39 -8.28 -34.12
N GLU A 243 17.98 -8.49 -32.86
CA GLU A 243 16.63 -8.97 -32.57
C GLU A 243 15.67 -8.00 -33.28
N LEU A 244 14.88 -8.52 -34.23
CA LEU A 244 13.83 -7.80 -34.95
C LEU A 244 13.21 -6.73 -34.05
N GLU A 245 13.23 -5.46 -34.47
CA GLU A 245 12.83 -4.32 -33.61
C GLU A 245 11.45 -4.52 -32.95
N GLU A 246 10.54 -5.22 -33.61
CA GLU A 246 9.20 -5.57 -33.09
C GLU A 246 9.22 -6.51 -31.87
N LEU A 247 10.15 -7.46 -31.82
CA LEU A 247 10.34 -8.37 -30.67
C LEU A 247 10.89 -7.61 -29.46
N SER A 248 11.79 -6.66 -29.70
CA SER A 248 12.39 -5.78 -28.68
C SER A 248 11.36 -4.87 -28.00
N VAL A 249 10.38 -4.35 -28.76
CA VAL A 249 9.29 -3.53 -28.21
C VAL A 249 8.36 -4.36 -27.32
N ARG A 250 7.86 -5.51 -27.78
CA ARG A 250 6.94 -6.35 -26.98
C ARG A 250 7.55 -6.78 -25.65
N LYS A 251 8.84 -7.14 -25.68
CA LYS A 251 9.64 -7.49 -24.51
C LYS A 251 9.72 -6.33 -23.51
N THR A 252 10.09 -5.14 -23.99
CA THR A 252 10.10 -3.90 -23.20
C THR A 252 8.76 -3.63 -22.50
N LEU A 253 7.64 -3.79 -23.23
CA LEU A 253 6.30 -3.57 -22.67
C LEU A 253 5.94 -4.57 -21.57
N ASN A 254 6.36 -5.83 -21.71
CA ASN A 254 6.15 -6.85 -20.68
C ASN A 254 7.02 -6.61 -19.44
N THR A 255 8.27 -6.18 -19.62
CA THR A 255 9.15 -5.76 -18.52
C THR A 255 8.54 -4.60 -17.73
N ILE A 256 7.98 -3.59 -18.40
CA ILE A 256 7.31 -2.45 -17.75
C ILE A 256 6.12 -2.88 -16.89
N LYS A 257 5.39 -3.93 -17.24
CA LYS A 257 4.27 -4.42 -16.41
C LYS A 257 4.74 -4.98 -15.06
N ARG A 258 5.93 -5.59 -15.03
CA ARG A 258 6.47 -6.36 -13.89
C ARG A 258 7.32 -5.53 -12.93
N LEU A 259 7.92 -4.44 -13.39
CA LEU A 259 8.77 -3.57 -12.56
C LEU A 259 7.95 -2.70 -11.60
N ASP A 260 8.61 -2.20 -10.56
CA ASP A 260 8.12 -1.12 -9.70
C ASP A 260 8.64 0.24 -10.21
N VAL A 261 9.93 0.30 -10.57
CA VAL A 261 10.60 1.53 -11.05
C VAL A 261 11.23 1.32 -12.43
N ALA A 262 10.88 2.16 -13.39
CA ALA A 262 11.50 2.20 -14.71
C ALA A 262 12.68 3.17 -14.74
N ILE A 263 13.82 2.72 -15.27
CA ILE A 263 14.99 3.56 -15.53
C ILE A 263 15.05 3.85 -17.03
N MET A 264 14.47 4.98 -17.45
CA MET A 264 14.40 5.35 -18.86
C MET A 264 15.73 5.95 -19.33
N VAL A 265 16.52 5.18 -20.06
CA VAL A 265 17.84 5.56 -20.56
C VAL A 265 17.73 6.27 -21.90
N ILE A 266 18.15 7.53 -21.91
CA ILE A 266 18.22 8.40 -23.08
C ILE A 266 19.69 8.63 -23.44
N ASP A 267 20.02 8.42 -24.71
CA ASP A 267 21.37 8.62 -25.24
C ASP A 267 21.55 10.06 -25.70
N LEU A 268 22.42 10.82 -25.02
CA LEU A 268 22.66 12.22 -25.32
C LEU A 268 23.25 12.48 -26.71
N SER A 269 23.90 11.50 -27.33
CA SER A 269 24.41 11.66 -28.71
C SER A 269 23.31 11.80 -29.76
N VAL A 270 22.08 11.43 -29.41
CA VAL A 270 20.93 11.49 -30.32
C VAL A 270 19.75 12.26 -29.75
N GLY A 271 19.64 12.34 -28.43
CA GLY A 271 18.57 13.05 -27.74
C GLY A 271 17.25 12.27 -27.71
N ILE A 272 16.17 12.99 -27.40
CA ILE A 272 14.83 12.44 -27.22
C ILE A 272 14.10 12.43 -28.56
N ARG A 273 13.60 11.28 -28.99
CA ARG A 273 12.78 11.13 -30.20
C ARG A 273 11.37 10.65 -29.81
N GLU A 274 10.54 10.46 -30.84
CA GLU A 274 9.16 9.99 -30.67
C GLU A 274 9.08 8.60 -30.03
N GLN A 275 10.07 7.73 -30.25
CA GLN A 275 10.12 6.42 -29.62
C GLN A 275 10.26 6.52 -28.08
N GLU A 276 11.14 7.38 -27.58
CA GLU A 276 11.30 7.60 -26.13
C GLU A 276 10.00 8.15 -25.51
N LYS A 277 9.34 9.09 -26.18
CA LYS A 277 8.04 9.64 -25.72
C LYS A 277 6.95 8.57 -25.67
N ARG A 278 6.88 7.67 -26.66
CA ARG A 278 5.93 6.54 -26.65
C ARG A 278 6.16 5.60 -25.47
N ILE A 279 7.42 5.33 -25.16
CA ILE A 279 7.78 4.49 -24.01
C ILE A 279 7.42 5.19 -22.69
N LEU A 280 7.71 6.49 -22.55
CA LEU A 280 7.35 7.28 -21.37
C LEU A 280 5.83 7.30 -21.16
N HIS A 281 5.05 7.44 -22.23
CA HIS A 281 3.59 7.36 -22.16
C HIS A 281 3.13 5.99 -21.68
N TYR A 282 3.74 4.90 -22.18
CA TYR A 282 3.40 3.56 -21.72
C TYR A 282 3.75 3.31 -20.24
N ILE A 283 4.88 3.85 -19.77
CA ILE A 283 5.27 3.81 -18.36
C ILE A 283 4.22 4.54 -17.49
N GLU A 284 3.80 5.74 -17.91
CA GLU A 284 2.75 6.53 -17.25
C GLU A 284 1.40 5.78 -17.22
N ASP A 285 0.96 5.23 -18.36
CA ASP A 285 -0.28 4.46 -18.49
C ASP A 285 -0.30 3.23 -17.58
N LYS A 286 0.85 2.57 -17.40
CA LYS A 286 1.00 1.44 -16.48
C LYS A 286 1.18 1.87 -15.03
N GLY A 287 1.22 3.17 -14.75
CA GLY A 287 1.34 3.70 -13.40
C GLY A 287 2.68 3.40 -12.76
N LYS A 288 3.74 3.26 -13.56
CA LYS A 288 5.08 2.92 -13.04
C LYS A 288 5.86 4.18 -12.74
N SER A 289 6.55 4.19 -11.60
CA SER A 289 7.48 5.27 -11.30
C SER A 289 8.64 5.27 -12.27
N CYS A 290 9.18 6.44 -12.59
CA CYS A 290 10.21 6.55 -13.63
C CYS A 290 11.34 7.50 -13.21
N LEU A 291 12.58 7.07 -13.44
CA LEU A 291 13.75 7.92 -13.46
C LEU A 291 14.26 8.03 -14.89
N ILE A 292 14.39 9.25 -15.41
CA ILE A 292 15.00 9.49 -16.72
C ILE A 292 16.51 9.63 -16.55
N VAL A 293 17.28 8.81 -17.25
CA VAL A 293 18.74 8.80 -17.20
C VAL A 293 19.29 9.26 -18.54
N PHE A 294 19.82 10.48 -18.58
CA PHE A 294 20.58 10.99 -19.72
C PHE A 294 22.00 10.46 -19.67
N ASN A 295 22.26 9.42 -20.46
CA ASN A 295 23.54 8.72 -20.52
C ASN A 295 24.48 9.35 -21.58
N LYS A 296 25.78 9.08 -21.44
CA LYS A 296 26.88 9.65 -22.23
C LYS A 296 27.09 11.15 -21.98
N THR A 297 26.96 11.58 -20.72
CA THR A 297 27.18 12.99 -20.35
C THR A 297 28.62 13.46 -20.57
N ASP A 298 29.56 12.53 -20.77
CA ASP A 298 30.95 12.79 -21.19
C ASP A 298 31.06 13.43 -22.59
N LEU A 299 29.99 13.39 -23.40
CA LEU A 299 29.95 14.04 -24.70
C LEU A 299 29.81 15.57 -24.63
N PHE A 300 29.44 16.14 -23.47
CA PHE A 300 29.40 17.59 -23.32
C PHE A 300 30.84 18.15 -23.26
N PRO A 301 31.20 19.11 -24.13
CA PRO A 301 32.54 19.70 -24.12
C PRO A 301 32.85 20.45 -22.81
N SER A 302 31.83 21.00 -22.15
CA SER A 302 31.97 21.74 -20.89
C SER A 302 30.79 21.57 -19.94
N LEU A 303 31.02 21.84 -18.65
CA LEU A 303 29.95 21.91 -17.64
C LEU A 303 28.93 23.02 -17.94
N LYS A 304 29.34 24.08 -18.65
CA LYS A 304 28.46 25.19 -19.02
C LYS A 304 27.40 24.72 -20.01
N GLU A 305 27.80 24.05 -21.09
CA GLU A 305 26.88 23.53 -22.12
C GLU A 305 25.93 22.49 -21.53
N ARG A 306 26.43 21.63 -20.63
CA ARG A 306 25.57 20.68 -19.93
C ARG A 306 24.49 21.39 -19.10
N ARG A 307 24.84 22.46 -18.38
CA ARG A 307 23.87 23.25 -17.60
C ARG A 307 22.86 23.98 -18.49
N GLU A 308 23.27 24.43 -19.67
CA GLU A 308 22.36 25.02 -20.66
C GLU A 308 21.39 23.97 -21.19
N PHE A 309 21.86 22.75 -21.47
CA PHE A 309 20.99 21.63 -21.85
C PHE A 309 20.03 21.24 -20.72
N GLU A 310 20.49 21.16 -19.47
CA GLU A 310 19.66 20.85 -18.30
C GLU A 310 18.46 21.78 -18.15
N LYS A 311 18.61 23.07 -18.49
CA LYS A 311 17.50 24.04 -18.45
C LYS A 311 16.38 23.74 -19.46
N ILE A 312 16.70 23.13 -20.60
CA ILE A 312 15.72 22.82 -21.65
C ILE A 312 15.13 21.41 -21.51
N VAL A 313 15.72 20.53 -20.68
CA VAL A 313 15.25 19.15 -20.47
C VAL A 313 13.76 19.08 -20.13
N PRO A 314 13.20 19.86 -19.18
CA PRO A 314 11.77 19.81 -18.85
C PRO A 314 10.87 20.02 -20.07
N SER A 315 11.25 20.93 -20.98
CA SER A 315 10.53 21.16 -22.23
C SER A 315 10.65 19.99 -23.21
N LEU A 316 11.81 19.32 -23.26
CA LEU A 316 12.04 18.17 -24.14
C LEU A 316 11.27 16.92 -23.71
N ILE A 317 11.10 16.72 -22.40
CA ILE A 317 10.36 15.57 -21.83
C ILE A 317 8.89 15.85 -21.58
N SER A 318 8.39 17.07 -21.80
CA SER A 318 6.98 17.41 -21.59
C SER A 318 6.05 16.46 -22.39
N PRO A 319 4.94 15.98 -21.81
CA PRO A 319 4.35 16.33 -20.51
C PRO A 319 4.87 15.55 -19.30
N PHE A 320 5.97 14.81 -19.45
CA PHE A 320 6.55 13.95 -18.42
C PHE A 320 7.58 14.67 -17.53
N ASP A 321 7.54 16.00 -17.46
CA ASP A 321 8.48 16.83 -16.71
C ASP A 321 8.44 16.61 -15.19
N TYR A 322 7.43 15.89 -14.70
CA TYR A 322 7.37 15.44 -13.32
C TYR A 322 8.22 14.19 -13.03
N PHE A 323 8.69 13.47 -14.04
CA PHE A 323 9.67 12.40 -13.85
C PHE A 323 11.04 13.02 -13.56
N PRO A 324 11.69 12.67 -12.44
CA PRO A 324 13.03 13.15 -12.15
C PRO A 324 14.00 12.65 -13.22
N PHE A 325 15.04 13.44 -13.46
CA PHE A 325 16.10 13.06 -14.37
C PHE A 325 17.48 13.24 -13.75
N ILE A 326 18.45 12.43 -14.20
CA ILE A 326 19.86 12.56 -13.87
C ILE A 326 20.73 12.38 -15.11
N PHE A 327 21.91 12.99 -15.08
CA PHE A 327 22.96 12.78 -16.08
C PHE A 327 23.95 11.73 -15.59
N THR A 328 24.32 10.80 -16.45
CA THR A 328 25.24 9.70 -16.15
C THR A 328 26.22 9.49 -17.31
N SER A 329 27.34 8.82 -17.01
CA SER A 329 28.22 8.24 -18.02
C SER A 329 28.58 6.83 -17.59
N ALA A 330 28.08 5.83 -18.34
CA ALA A 330 28.50 4.45 -18.15
C ALA A 330 30.00 4.26 -18.41
N LEU A 331 30.60 5.08 -19.28
CA LEU A 331 32.01 5.02 -19.65
C LEU A 331 32.92 5.42 -18.48
N THR A 332 32.62 6.54 -17.82
CA THR A 332 33.43 7.07 -16.71
C THR A 332 32.94 6.62 -15.33
N GLY A 333 31.75 6.02 -15.25
CA GLY A 333 31.05 5.71 -14.00
C GLY A 333 30.38 6.92 -13.34
N TYR A 334 30.44 8.11 -13.97
CA TYR A 334 29.88 9.34 -13.42
C TYR A 334 28.38 9.19 -13.10
N ASN A 335 28.02 9.47 -11.84
CA ASN A 335 26.66 9.45 -11.28
C ASN A 335 25.89 8.11 -11.39
N VAL A 336 26.48 7.02 -11.89
CA VAL A 336 25.76 5.75 -12.09
C VAL A 336 25.17 5.21 -10.77
N LYS A 337 25.96 5.25 -9.69
CA LYS A 337 25.49 4.81 -8.36
C LYS A 337 24.34 5.64 -7.78
N LYS A 338 24.10 6.87 -8.28
CA LYS A 338 22.96 7.69 -7.83
C LYS A 338 21.62 7.18 -8.34
N ILE A 339 21.60 6.22 -9.26
CA ILE A 339 20.38 5.56 -9.71
C ILE A 339 19.67 4.86 -8.54
N ILE A 340 20.41 4.20 -7.63
CA ILE A 340 19.80 3.41 -6.55
C ILE A 340 19.05 4.24 -5.52
N PRO A 341 19.61 5.33 -4.96
CA PRO A 341 18.84 6.22 -4.09
C PRO A 341 17.57 6.77 -4.76
N TRP A 342 17.59 6.97 -6.08
CA TRP A 342 16.39 7.34 -6.82
C TRP A 342 15.40 6.19 -6.97
N VAL A 343 15.86 4.95 -7.20
CA VAL A 343 15.02 3.74 -7.20
C VAL A 343 14.30 3.61 -5.86
N ASP A 344 15.02 3.71 -4.75
CA ASP A 344 14.44 3.66 -3.40
C ASP A 344 13.40 4.75 -3.20
N LYS A 345 13.76 6.00 -3.48
CA LYS A 345 12.86 7.16 -3.34
C LYS A 345 11.60 7.01 -4.19
N LEU A 346 11.72 6.57 -5.44
CA LEU A 346 10.59 6.41 -6.34
C LEU A 346 9.68 5.24 -5.93
N TYR A 347 10.26 4.17 -5.40
CA TYR A 347 9.52 3.06 -4.82
C TYR A 347 8.72 3.53 -3.60
N GLU A 348 9.37 4.21 -2.65
CA GLU A 348 8.73 4.78 -1.46
C GLU A 348 7.59 5.74 -1.81
N LEU A 349 7.84 6.68 -2.73
CA LEU A 349 6.80 7.61 -3.20
C LEU A 349 5.63 6.85 -3.80
N SER A 350 5.85 5.84 -4.64
CA SER A 350 4.73 5.07 -5.23
C SER A 350 3.88 4.31 -4.23
N HIS A 351 4.47 3.88 -3.12
CA HIS A 351 3.81 3.14 -2.05
C HIS A 351 3.27 4.05 -0.92
N MET A 352 3.49 5.37 -1.02
CA MET A 352 3.04 6.32 -0.02
C MET A 352 1.51 6.35 0.09
N ARG A 353 1.00 6.15 1.31
CA ARG A 353 -0.41 6.32 1.66
C ARG A 353 -0.60 7.66 2.37
N ILE A 354 -1.48 8.50 1.83
CA ILE A 354 -1.80 9.81 2.37
C ILE A 354 -3.16 9.71 3.09
N PRO A 355 -3.28 10.15 4.35
CA PRO A 355 -4.55 10.15 5.06
C PRO A 355 -5.62 10.98 4.34
N THR A 356 -6.85 10.47 4.31
CA THR A 356 -8.01 11.14 3.70
C THR A 356 -8.15 12.60 4.18
N SER A 357 -7.93 12.88 5.45
CA SER A 357 -7.97 14.25 6.00
C SER A 357 -7.00 15.20 5.29
N GLN A 358 -5.75 14.77 5.09
CA GLN A 358 -4.72 15.59 4.43
C GLN A 358 -5.04 15.81 2.94
N ILE A 359 -5.54 14.78 2.24
CA ILE A 359 -5.98 14.90 0.84
C ILE A 359 -7.07 15.97 0.72
N ASN A 360 -8.05 15.95 1.62
CA ASN A 360 -9.15 16.92 1.58
C ASN A 360 -8.68 18.34 1.91
N VAL A 361 -7.73 18.52 2.82
CA VAL A 361 -7.10 19.83 3.06
C VAL A 361 -6.44 20.37 1.78
N ALA A 362 -5.64 19.54 1.09
CA ALA A 362 -4.99 19.93 -0.16
C ALA A 362 -6.02 20.30 -1.25
N ILE A 363 -7.12 19.56 -1.37
CA ILE A 363 -8.17 19.84 -2.36
C ILE A 363 -8.89 21.16 -2.07
N GLN A 364 -9.18 21.47 -0.80
CA GLN A 364 -9.78 22.74 -0.43
C GLN A 364 -8.86 23.92 -0.79
N GLU A 365 -7.55 23.76 -0.57
CA GLU A 365 -6.57 24.76 -0.99
C GLU A 365 -6.48 24.91 -2.51
N ALA A 366 -6.63 23.82 -3.27
CA ALA A 366 -6.70 23.90 -4.73
C ALA A 366 -7.96 24.69 -5.18
N LEU A 367 -9.12 24.38 -4.61
CA LEU A 367 -10.39 25.02 -4.93
C LEU A 367 -10.45 26.51 -4.54
N SER A 368 -9.69 26.94 -3.52
CA SER A 368 -9.62 28.36 -3.15
C SER A 368 -8.87 29.20 -4.20
N ARG A 369 -8.02 28.57 -5.02
CA ARG A 369 -7.25 29.23 -6.07
C ARG A 369 -7.98 29.28 -7.41
N VAL A 370 -8.75 28.24 -7.75
CA VAL A 370 -9.45 28.12 -9.04
C VAL A 370 -10.82 27.51 -8.83
N SER A 371 -11.85 28.14 -9.40
CA SER A 371 -13.21 27.60 -9.45
C SER A 371 -13.50 26.97 -10.81
N PHE A 372 -14.24 25.85 -10.80
CA PHE A 372 -14.64 25.14 -12.01
C PHE A 372 -16.16 25.14 -12.13
N SER A 373 -16.68 25.41 -13.33
CA SER A 373 -18.12 25.37 -13.60
C SER A 373 -18.41 24.89 -15.02
N LYS A 374 -19.60 24.34 -15.23
CA LYS A 374 -20.11 23.92 -16.55
C LYS A 374 -21.61 24.13 -16.59
N LYS A 375 -22.12 24.77 -17.65
CA LYS A 375 -23.56 25.05 -17.84
C LYS A 375 -24.23 25.68 -16.60
N GLY A 376 -23.57 26.65 -15.97
CA GLY A 376 -24.09 27.35 -14.78
C GLY A 376 -24.02 26.58 -13.45
N LYS A 377 -23.58 25.31 -13.45
CA LYS A 377 -23.33 24.53 -12.22
C LYS A 377 -21.86 24.61 -11.83
N SER A 378 -21.58 24.91 -10.56
CA SER A 378 -20.22 24.83 -10.00
C SER A 378 -19.85 23.40 -9.63
N LEU A 379 -18.56 23.07 -9.75
CA LEU A 379 -18.01 21.82 -9.24
C LEU A 379 -18.05 21.87 -7.71
N LYS A 380 -18.69 20.88 -7.10
CA LYS A 380 -18.62 20.62 -5.66
C LYS A 380 -17.91 19.28 -5.47
N ILE A 381 -16.78 19.31 -4.79
CA ILE A 381 -16.06 18.12 -4.34
C ILE A 381 -16.44 17.91 -2.89
N TYR A 382 -17.15 16.82 -2.59
CA TYR A 382 -17.59 16.51 -1.24
C TYR A 382 -16.44 15.99 -0.38
N TYR A 383 -15.69 15.05 -0.93
CA TYR A 383 -14.43 14.57 -0.38
C TYR A 383 -13.65 13.82 -1.47
N ALA A 384 -12.37 13.57 -1.22
CA ALA A 384 -11.59 12.60 -1.95
C ALA A 384 -10.78 11.72 -1.00
N THR A 385 -10.45 10.51 -1.46
CA THR A 385 -9.65 9.54 -0.70
C THR A 385 -8.72 8.76 -1.62
N GLN A 386 -7.58 8.35 -1.09
CA GLN A 386 -6.67 7.45 -1.78
C GLN A 386 -7.13 6.01 -1.54
N VAL A 387 -7.39 5.25 -2.60
CA VAL A 387 -7.87 3.85 -2.52
C VAL A 387 -6.78 2.84 -2.80
N GLU A 388 -5.84 3.14 -3.70
CA GLU A 388 -4.72 2.24 -4.06
C GLU A 388 -3.36 2.95 -3.92
N THR A 389 -2.31 2.16 -3.77
CA THR A 389 -0.89 2.56 -3.88
C THR A 389 -0.22 1.78 -5.01
N ALA A 390 0.90 2.29 -5.53
CA ALA A 390 1.70 1.68 -6.59
C ALA A 390 0.93 1.27 -7.88
N PRO A 391 0.26 2.21 -8.58
CA PRO A 391 0.31 3.65 -8.39
C PRO A 391 -0.73 4.18 -7.40
N PRO A 392 -0.50 5.39 -6.86
CA PRO A 392 -1.50 6.12 -6.11
C PRO A 392 -2.76 6.35 -6.93
N LYS A 393 -3.91 5.94 -6.38
CA LYS A 393 -5.22 6.17 -6.99
C LYS A 393 -6.09 6.98 -6.04
N ILE A 394 -6.52 8.15 -6.48
CA ILE A 394 -7.36 9.07 -5.70
C ILE A 394 -8.75 9.11 -6.33
N VAL A 395 -9.77 8.79 -5.53
CA VAL A 395 -11.17 8.84 -5.92
C VAL A 395 -11.77 10.15 -5.40
N PHE A 396 -12.33 10.94 -6.31
CA PHE A 396 -13.05 12.18 -6.00
C PHE A 396 -14.56 11.95 -6.04
N PHE A 397 -15.26 12.31 -4.97
CA PHE A 397 -16.72 12.28 -4.90
C PHE A 397 -17.26 13.67 -5.16
N VAL A 398 -17.93 13.84 -6.31
CA VAL A 398 -18.36 15.15 -6.81
C VAL A 398 -19.86 15.18 -7.08
N ASN A 399 -20.42 16.39 -7.20
CA ASN A 399 -21.81 16.57 -7.58
C ASN A 399 -22.09 16.16 -9.04
N GLU A 400 -21.24 16.55 -9.98
CA GLU A 400 -21.43 16.29 -11.41
C GLU A 400 -20.08 15.89 -12.05
N PRO A 401 -19.84 14.59 -12.30
CA PRO A 401 -18.58 14.10 -12.86
C PRO A 401 -18.17 14.76 -14.18
N GLU A 402 -19.16 15.17 -14.99
CA GLU A 402 -18.91 15.87 -16.25
C GLU A 402 -18.17 17.21 -16.12
N ILE A 403 -18.25 17.87 -14.96
CA ILE A 403 -17.53 19.11 -14.70
C ILE A 403 -16.05 18.80 -14.48
N MET A 404 -15.74 17.67 -13.84
CA MET A 404 -14.38 17.20 -13.58
C MET A 404 -13.81 16.43 -14.79
N ASN A 405 -13.75 17.10 -15.94
CA ASN A 405 -13.15 16.58 -17.16
C ASN A 405 -11.63 16.38 -17.04
N LYS A 406 -10.97 15.81 -18.07
CA LYS A 406 -9.52 15.52 -18.05
C LYS A 406 -8.64 16.74 -17.73
N ASN A 407 -9.01 17.96 -18.16
CA ASN A 407 -8.22 19.15 -17.86
C ASN A 407 -8.31 19.53 -16.38
N VAL A 408 -9.51 19.41 -15.80
CA VAL A 408 -9.73 19.63 -14.36
C VAL A 408 -9.01 18.55 -13.54
N GLN A 409 -9.06 17.30 -13.97
CA GLN A 409 -8.32 16.21 -13.33
C GLN A 409 -6.81 16.49 -13.34
N LYS A 410 -6.23 16.89 -14.49
CA LYS A 410 -4.81 17.27 -14.59
C LYS A 410 -4.44 18.43 -13.67
N TYR A 411 -5.33 19.40 -13.46
CA TYR A 411 -5.12 20.47 -12.51
C TYR A 411 -4.97 19.93 -11.08
N PHE A 412 -5.90 19.08 -10.63
CA PHE A 412 -5.83 18.48 -9.30
C PHE A 412 -4.64 17.53 -9.15
N GLU A 413 -4.36 16.74 -10.18
CA GLU A 413 -3.19 15.87 -10.23
C GLU A 413 -1.90 16.66 -10.00
N LYS A 414 -1.69 17.74 -10.77
CA LYS A 414 -0.53 18.62 -10.62
C LYS A 414 -0.48 19.29 -9.25
N PHE A 415 -1.62 19.73 -8.73
CA PHE A 415 -1.70 20.35 -7.42
C PHE A 415 -1.29 19.37 -6.32
N ILE A 416 -1.92 18.19 -6.27
CA ILE A 416 -1.65 17.12 -5.30
C ILE A 416 -0.20 16.68 -5.39
N ARG A 417 0.30 16.49 -6.61
CA ARG A 417 1.70 16.14 -6.86
C ARG A 417 2.66 17.13 -6.22
N ASN A 418 2.42 18.43 -6.39
CA ASN A 418 3.27 19.47 -5.81
C ASN A 418 3.10 19.55 -4.30
N TYR A 419 1.87 19.45 -3.80
CA TYR A 419 1.55 19.55 -2.38
C TYR A 419 2.24 18.46 -1.55
N PHE A 420 2.23 17.22 -2.04
CA PHE A 420 2.82 16.07 -1.36
C PHE A 420 4.21 15.67 -1.89
N SER A 421 4.80 16.48 -2.78
CA SER A 421 6.10 16.18 -3.42
C SER A 421 6.14 14.82 -4.12
N TRP A 422 5.03 14.42 -4.77
CA TRP A 422 4.86 13.14 -5.46
C TRP A 422 5.57 13.08 -6.82
N THR A 423 6.83 13.50 -6.85
CA THR A 423 7.64 13.51 -8.07
C THR A 423 7.90 12.09 -8.55
N GLY A 424 7.94 11.89 -9.86
CA GLY A 424 8.36 10.61 -10.43
C GLY A 424 7.33 9.48 -10.46
N THR A 425 6.17 9.64 -9.83
CA THR A 425 5.13 8.59 -9.72
C THR A 425 3.84 9.05 -10.42
N PRO A 426 3.29 8.32 -11.41
CA PRO A 426 1.99 8.66 -11.99
C PRO A 426 0.87 8.60 -10.94
N ILE A 427 -0.06 9.57 -10.94
CA ILE A 427 -1.22 9.58 -10.04
C ILE A 427 -2.47 9.26 -10.86
N LYS A 428 -3.23 8.25 -10.47
CA LYS A 428 -4.52 7.92 -11.08
C LYS A 428 -5.63 8.68 -10.38
N ILE A 429 -6.47 9.37 -11.15
CA ILE A 429 -7.67 10.03 -10.64
C ILE A 429 -8.89 9.29 -11.17
N GLU A 430 -9.78 8.92 -10.25
CA GLU A 430 -11.11 8.41 -10.55
C GLU A 430 -12.16 9.40 -10.03
N VAL A 431 -13.24 9.60 -10.77
CA VAL A 431 -14.31 10.55 -10.41
C VAL A 431 -15.61 9.78 -10.28
N ARG A 432 -16.23 9.88 -9.10
CA ARG A 432 -17.54 9.28 -8.81
C ARG A 432 -18.56 10.38 -8.50
N LYS A 433 -19.81 10.18 -8.95
CA LYS A 433 -20.93 11.00 -8.51
C LYS A 433 -21.29 10.57 -7.09
N ARG A 434 -21.46 11.53 -6.18
CA ARG A 434 -22.05 11.25 -4.87
C ARG A 434 -23.56 11.05 -5.07
N GLU A 435 -24.05 9.89 -4.71
CA GLU A 435 -25.50 9.61 -4.62
C GLU A 435 -26.15 10.37 -3.47
#